data_AF-A0A6P4Y0E8-F1
#
_entry.id   AF-A0A6P4Y0E8-F1
#
_cell.length_a   1.000
_cell.length_b   1.000
_cell.length_c   1.000
_cell.angle_alpha   90.00
_cell.angle_beta   90.00
_cell.angle_gamma   90.00
#
_symmetry.space_group_name_H-M   'P 1'
#
loop_
_entity.id
_entity.type
_entity.pdbx_description
1 polymer ?
#
loop_
_entity_poly.entity_id
_entity_poly.type
_entity_poly.pdbx_seq_one_letter_code
_entity_poly.pdbx_strand_id
1 'polypeptide(L)'
;MSGNETTNESVVPAPDWSGGRFGVKFKLRSKFTAREQLLSLPRTHDYMAGKNMAGGVLYLENVDPENCSVFVNAVAKQLASHNTQDQHQLHVIGNPVQYASTSVSLSHPVLSLTDVYLGWYRSLGLRRNTRETVLTPDDQLVALQLCMAELNSQKIGSFEAQASDVLEVVSHLTQDKLGCLATTGGHAPRDDYQPIREAYDKFLEHCNVSDIADVFLRVREKFQADPATAERCRNNSRYIVLELPQTQIETEMLKLLVGDKSTTVVTMETSLDMSFSQSVEPADVRLTNQETDLTELLERGRPHSTSGLPGSSATEVSL
;
A
#
# COMPACT_ATOMS: atom_id res chain seq x y z
N MET A 1 -35.52 -58.81 -1.08
CA MET A 1 -34.06 -58.94 -0.90
C MET A 1 -33.65 -57.85 0.08
N SER A 2 -33.28 -58.28 1.29
CA SER A 2 -32.94 -57.45 2.43
C SER A 2 -31.44 -57.17 2.40
N GLY A 3 -31.03 -55.90 2.42
CA GLY A 3 -29.63 -55.48 2.52
C GLY A 3 -29.46 -54.58 3.73
N ASN A 4 -28.86 -55.11 4.79
CA ASN A 4 -28.38 -54.36 5.95
C ASN A 4 -26.96 -53.88 5.64
N GLU A 5 -26.71 -52.58 5.77
CA GLU A 5 -25.35 -52.04 5.92
C GLU A 5 -25.26 -51.26 7.22
N THR A 6 -24.43 -51.80 8.11
CA THR A 6 -24.02 -51.24 9.40
C THR A 6 -22.86 -50.27 9.20
N THR A 7 -23.00 -49.02 9.65
CA THR A 7 -21.91 -48.06 9.78
C THR A 7 -21.38 -48.05 11.21
N ASN A 8 -20.07 -48.30 11.36
CA ASN A 8 -19.34 -48.26 12.62
C ASN A 8 -18.95 -46.81 12.96
N GLU A 9 -19.32 -46.34 14.15
CA GLU A 9 -18.74 -45.15 14.79
C GLU A 9 -17.40 -45.51 15.45
N SER A 10 -16.33 -44.80 15.11
CA SER A 10 -15.07 -44.82 15.85
C SER A 10 -14.87 -43.49 16.60
N VAL A 11 -14.99 -43.57 17.92
CA VAL A 11 -14.67 -42.48 18.84
C VAL A 11 -13.17 -42.53 19.15
N VAL A 12 -12.44 -41.46 18.82
CA VAL A 12 -11.02 -41.29 19.16
C VAL A 12 -10.91 -40.46 20.43
N PRO A 13 -10.22 -40.92 21.50
CA PRO A 13 -10.03 -40.12 22.71
C PRO A 13 -8.85 -39.14 22.54
N ALA A 14 -8.96 -37.98 23.20
CA ALA A 14 -7.94 -36.94 23.23
C ALA A 14 -6.75 -37.32 24.15
N PRO A 15 -5.51 -36.90 23.82
CA PRO A 15 -4.35 -37.19 24.65
C PRO A 15 -4.19 -36.22 25.84
N ASP A 16 -3.96 -36.84 27.00
CA ASP A 16 -3.54 -36.25 28.28
C ASP A 16 -2.10 -35.71 28.20
N TRP A 17 -1.92 -34.44 28.53
CA TRP A 17 -0.60 -33.80 28.68
C TRP A 17 -0.39 -33.41 30.14
N SER A 18 -0.08 -34.39 30.97
CA SER A 18 0.42 -34.19 32.31
C SER A 18 1.82 -34.83 32.47
N GLY A 19 2.80 -33.99 32.80
CA GLY A 19 4.03 -34.41 33.48
C GLY A 19 5.29 -34.61 32.61
N GLY A 20 6.28 -33.73 32.80
CA GLY A 20 7.62 -33.94 32.26
C GLY A 20 8.61 -32.86 32.66
N ARG A 21 9.00 -32.83 33.94
CA ARG A 21 10.16 -32.05 34.40
C ARG A 21 11.44 -32.69 33.86
N PHE A 22 12.21 -31.96 33.06
CA PHE A 22 13.64 -32.20 32.89
C PHE A 22 14.40 -30.89 33.10
N GLY A 23 15.10 -30.82 34.24
CA GLY A 23 16.05 -29.76 34.53
C GLY A 23 17.40 -30.10 33.91
N VAL A 24 17.98 -29.12 33.19
CA VAL A 24 19.39 -29.15 32.82
C VAL A 24 20.04 -27.89 33.38
N LYS A 25 20.94 -28.07 34.34
CA LYS A 25 21.79 -27.02 34.92
C LYS A 25 22.95 -26.76 33.97
N PHE A 26 23.02 -25.57 33.38
CA PHE A 26 24.27 -25.06 32.82
C PHE A 26 24.90 -24.06 33.77
N LYS A 27 26.13 -24.37 34.18
CA LYS A 27 26.99 -23.54 35.02
C LYS A 27 28.13 -23.03 34.13
N LEU A 28 28.05 -21.78 33.70
CA LEU A 28 29.18 -21.08 33.09
C LEU A 28 29.66 -19.99 34.05
N ARG A 29 30.84 -20.23 34.61
CA ARG A 29 31.71 -19.20 35.17
C ARG A 29 32.53 -18.63 34.01
N SER A 30 32.43 -17.34 33.77
CA SER A 30 33.56 -16.56 33.25
C SER A 30 33.50 -15.18 33.88
N LYS A 31 34.61 -14.83 34.54
CA LYS A 31 34.86 -13.49 35.08
C LYS A 31 35.44 -12.67 33.94
N PHE A 32 34.82 -11.55 33.61
CA PHE A 32 35.52 -10.41 33.02
C PHE A 32 35.07 -9.14 33.71
N THR A 33 35.98 -8.62 34.53
CA THR A 33 35.98 -7.25 35.02
C THR A 33 36.57 -6.37 33.94
N ALA A 34 35.80 -5.41 33.43
CA ALA A 34 36.31 -4.14 32.97
C ALA A 34 35.27 -3.07 33.32
N ARG A 35 35.74 -2.11 34.09
CA ARG A 35 35.01 -1.02 34.73
C ARG A 35 35.21 0.23 33.87
N GLU A 36 34.20 1.09 33.89
CA GLU A 36 34.26 2.53 33.54
C GLU A 36 34.60 2.91 32.09
N GLN A 37 33.56 3.16 31.31
CA GLN A 37 33.41 4.35 30.45
C GLN A 37 31.93 4.50 30.04
N LEU A 38 31.07 4.86 31.00
CA LEU A 38 29.73 5.37 30.75
C LEU A 38 29.79 6.90 30.76
N LEU A 39 30.20 7.48 29.63
CA LEU A 39 29.94 8.89 29.34
C LEU A 39 28.64 8.95 28.54
N SER A 40 27.57 9.34 29.23
CA SER A 40 26.34 9.98 28.73
C SER A 40 26.02 9.79 27.24
N LEU A 41 25.39 8.67 26.89
CA LEU A 41 24.59 8.60 25.67
C LEU A 41 23.25 9.32 25.92
N PRO A 42 22.82 10.25 25.04
CA PRO A 42 21.50 10.86 25.14
C PRO A 42 20.43 9.76 25.06
N ARG A 43 19.50 9.75 26.01
CA ARG A 43 18.34 8.85 25.97
C ARG A 43 17.54 9.17 24.71
N THR A 44 17.20 8.15 23.94
CA THR A 44 16.44 8.18 22.67
C THR A 44 14.99 8.70 22.80
N HIS A 45 14.61 9.28 23.94
CA HIS A 45 13.23 9.60 24.27
C HIS A 45 12.73 10.97 23.77
N ASP A 46 13.60 11.90 23.38
CA ASP A 46 13.20 13.31 23.18
C ASP A 46 13.02 13.76 21.71
N TYR A 47 13.25 12.92 20.71
CA TYR A 47 13.33 13.41 19.31
C TYR A 47 11.99 13.70 18.62
N MET A 48 10.85 13.26 19.17
CA MET A 48 9.51 13.61 18.67
C MET A 48 8.78 14.65 19.53
N ALA A 49 9.34 15.02 20.68
CA ALA A 49 8.58 15.67 21.76
C ALA A 49 8.21 17.15 21.54
N GLY A 50 8.58 17.75 20.40
CA GLY A 50 8.42 19.19 20.18
C GLY A 50 7.66 19.63 18.93
N LYS A 51 7.35 18.73 17.99
CA LYS A 51 6.64 19.10 16.76
C LYS A 51 5.21 18.59 16.82
N ASN A 52 4.24 19.50 16.80
CA ASN A 52 2.83 19.20 16.66
C ASN A 52 2.62 18.37 15.38
N MET A 53 2.58 17.05 15.50
CA MET A 53 2.13 16.10 14.48
C MET A 53 0.60 16.19 14.32
N ALA A 54 0.08 17.41 14.20
CA ALA A 54 -1.34 17.68 14.08
C ALA A 54 -1.79 17.33 12.66
N GLY A 55 -2.04 16.03 12.44
CA GLY A 55 -2.72 15.51 11.26
C GLY A 55 -1.83 15.09 10.08
N GLY A 56 -0.51 15.01 10.24
CA GLY A 56 0.42 14.71 9.14
C GLY A 56 0.44 13.25 8.67
N VAL A 57 0.91 13.04 7.45
CA VAL A 57 1.24 11.72 6.89
C VAL A 57 2.71 11.44 7.18
N LEU A 58 3.00 10.27 7.76
CA LEU A 58 4.36 9.78 7.95
C LEU A 58 4.70 8.85 6.79
N TYR A 59 5.76 9.14 6.06
CA TYR A 59 6.31 8.22 5.09
C TYR A 59 7.52 7.50 5.70
N LEU A 60 7.53 6.19 5.62
CA LEU A 60 8.60 5.37 6.15
C LEU A 60 9.55 4.97 5.02
N GLU A 61 10.78 5.45 5.07
CA GLU A 61 11.77 5.20 4.02
C GLU A 61 12.63 3.97 4.33
N ASN A 62 12.91 3.15 3.32
CA ASN A 62 13.76 1.95 3.40
C ASN A 62 13.28 0.90 4.42
N VAL A 63 11.97 0.71 4.52
CA VAL A 63 11.41 -0.31 5.40
C VAL A 63 11.63 -1.69 4.81
N ASP A 64 12.46 -2.49 5.49
CA ASP A 64 12.55 -3.92 5.25
C ASP A 64 11.23 -4.59 5.67
N PRO A 65 10.53 -5.33 4.77
CA PRO A 65 9.31 -6.03 5.11
C PRO A 65 9.44 -6.89 6.36
N GLU A 66 10.57 -7.57 6.56
CA GLU A 66 10.78 -8.47 7.71
C GLU A 66 10.77 -7.71 9.05
N ASN A 67 11.23 -6.47 9.06
CA ASN A 67 11.38 -5.63 10.24
C ASN A 67 10.29 -4.54 10.36
N CYS A 68 9.42 -4.41 9.36
CA CYS A 68 8.36 -3.40 9.28
C CYS A 68 7.48 -3.37 10.54
N SER A 69 7.16 -4.55 11.09
CA SER A 69 6.30 -4.68 12.27
C SER A 69 6.84 -4.00 13.53
N VAL A 70 8.14 -4.19 13.81
CA VAL A 70 8.83 -3.56 14.94
C VAL A 70 8.79 -2.05 14.78
N PHE A 71 9.03 -1.60 13.55
CA PHE A 71 9.11 -0.19 13.22
C PHE A 71 7.76 0.52 13.32
N VAL A 72 6.73 -0.02 12.67
CA VAL A 72 5.36 0.52 12.73
C VAL A 72 4.86 0.53 14.18
N ASN A 73 5.13 -0.52 14.96
CA ASN A 73 4.74 -0.56 16.37
C ASN A 73 5.50 0.48 17.21
N ALA A 74 6.79 0.71 16.95
CA ALA A 74 7.56 1.75 17.64
C ALA A 74 7.02 3.15 17.33
N VAL A 75 6.79 3.45 16.04
CA VAL A 75 6.21 4.72 15.59
C VAL A 75 4.80 4.90 16.16
N ALA A 76 3.94 3.88 16.08
CA ALA A 76 2.59 3.91 16.63
C ALA A 76 2.58 4.16 18.15
N LYS A 77 3.46 3.49 18.90
CA LYS A 77 3.59 3.67 20.35
C LYS A 77 4.05 5.08 20.69
N GLN A 78 4.99 5.64 19.92
CA GLN A 78 5.43 7.01 20.10
C GLN A 78 4.31 8.01 19.81
N LEU A 79 3.57 7.83 18.70
CA LEU A 79 2.40 8.65 18.36
C LEU A 79 1.29 8.58 19.43
N ALA A 80 1.09 7.42 20.06
CA ALA A 80 0.12 7.22 21.13
C ALA A 80 0.54 7.91 22.43
N SER A 81 1.84 7.88 22.77
CA SER A 81 2.36 8.49 24.00
C SER A 81 2.24 10.01 24.05
N HIS A 82 2.21 10.67 22.89
CA HIS A 82 2.13 12.12 22.77
C HIS A 82 0.69 12.67 22.70
N ASN A 83 -0.33 11.82 22.66
CA ASN A 83 -1.69 12.28 22.43
C ASN A 83 -2.72 11.59 23.34
N THR A 84 -2.88 12.11 24.55
CA THR A 84 -3.81 11.57 25.56
C THR A 84 -5.24 12.12 25.43
N GLN A 85 -5.48 13.12 24.56
CA GLN A 85 -6.80 13.77 24.43
C GLN A 85 -7.54 13.50 23.12
N ASP A 86 -6.87 13.22 21.99
CA ASP A 86 -7.55 12.97 20.71
C ASP A 86 -7.37 11.52 20.23
N GLN A 87 -8.49 10.78 20.18
CA GLN A 87 -8.58 9.44 19.59
C GLN A 87 -8.56 9.52 18.05
N HIS A 88 -7.46 9.97 17.46
CA HIS A 88 -7.29 9.84 16.01
C HIS A 88 -7.06 8.38 15.64
N GLN A 89 -7.73 7.91 14.59
CA GLN A 89 -7.54 6.57 14.08
C GLN A 89 -6.21 6.50 13.32
N LEU A 90 -5.30 5.63 13.75
CA LEU A 90 -4.06 5.38 13.01
C LEU A 90 -4.30 4.34 11.92
N HIS A 91 -3.94 4.67 10.69
CA HIS A 91 -3.99 3.77 9.54
C HIS A 91 -2.58 3.57 8.99
N VAL A 92 -2.26 2.31 8.70
CA VAL A 92 -1.01 1.95 8.03
C VAL A 92 -1.36 1.66 6.57
N ILE A 93 -0.72 2.37 5.65
CA ILE A 93 -0.94 2.29 4.21
C ILE A 93 0.26 1.59 3.56
N GLY A 94 0.00 0.52 2.80
CA GLY A 94 1.00 -0.23 2.05
C GLY A 94 0.37 -1.42 1.32
N ASN A 95 1.17 -2.24 0.65
CA ASN A 95 0.66 -3.47 0.02
C ASN A 95 0.36 -4.57 1.06
N PRO A 96 -0.91 -4.92 1.33
CA PRO A 96 -1.25 -5.89 2.36
C PRO A 96 -0.66 -7.27 2.10
N VAL A 97 -0.49 -7.66 0.83
CA VAL A 97 0.08 -8.97 0.45
C VAL A 97 1.54 -9.07 0.84
N GLN A 98 2.30 -7.99 0.65
CA GLN A 98 3.72 -7.93 0.99
C GLN A 98 3.95 -8.02 2.51
N TYR A 99 3.08 -7.39 3.30
CA TYR A 99 3.19 -7.37 4.77
C TYR A 99 2.36 -8.47 5.47
N ALA A 100 1.56 -9.27 4.75
CA ALA A 100 0.82 -10.38 5.33
C ALA A 100 1.73 -11.53 5.80
N SER A 101 2.92 -11.66 5.20
CA SER A 101 3.85 -12.77 5.48
C SER A 101 4.77 -12.51 6.68
N THR A 102 4.74 -11.31 7.27
CA THR A 102 5.57 -11.00 8.43
C THR A 102 5.07 -11.77 9.64
N SER A 103 5.95 -12.54 10.29
CA SER A 103 5.65 -13.40 11.45
C SER A 103 5.19 -12.64 12.70
N VAL A 104 5.20 -11.31 12.66
CA VAL A 104 4.89 -10.42 13.78
C VAL A 104 3.58 -9.69 13.50
N SER A 105 2.59 -9.88 14.38
CA SER A 105 1.32 -9.17 14.32
C SER A 105 1.55 -7.67 14.42
N LEU A 106 1.21 -6.94 13.36
CA LEU A 106 1.05 -5.49 13.44
C LEU A 106 -0.09 -5.16 14.42
N SER A 107 0.07 -4.10 15.19
CA SER A 107 -1.00 -3.60 16.07
C SER A 107 -2.17 -3.00 15.28
N HIS A 108 -1.96 -2.68 14.01
CA HIS A 108 -2.92 -2.06 13.10
C HIS A 108 -2.91 -2.80 11.75
N PRO A 109 -4.07 -3.03 11.11
CA PRO A 109 -4.10 -3.64 9.79
C PRO A 109 -3.46 -2.72 8.75
N VAL A 110 -2.68 -3.31 7.83
CA VAL A 110 -2.19 -2.62 6.63
C VAL A 110 -3.34 -2.53 5.63
N LEU A 111 -3.62 -1.32 5.18
CA LEU A 111 -4.65 -1.00 4.20
C LEU A 111 -3.97 -0.54 2.90
N SER A 112 -4.55 -0.89 1.75
CA SER A 112 -4.18 -0.20 0.52
C SER A 112 -4.79 1.21 0.47
N LEU A 113 -4.26 2.09 -0.38
CA LEU A 113 -4.93 3.37 -0.68
C LEU A 113 -6.36 3.15 -1.17
N THR A 114 -6.56 2.12 -1.99
CA THR A 114 -7.88 1.70 -2.46
C THR A 114 -8.83 1.38 -1.31
N ASP A 115 -8.38 0.68 -0.26
CA ASP A 115 -9.21 0.36 0.91
C ASP A 115 -9.67 1.62 1.67
N VAL A 116 -8.77 2.60 1.81
CA VAL A 116 -9.09 3.89 2.45
C VAL A 116 -10.18 4.61 1.65
N TYR A 117 -10.02 4.70 0.33
CA TYR A 117 -10.98 5.37 -0.55
C TYR A 117 -12.30 4.61 -0.64
N LEU A 118 -12.29 3.28 -0.64
CA LEU A 118 -13.50 2.47 -0.53
C LEU A 118 -14.23 2.69 0.79
N GLY A 119 -13.49 2.86 1.89
CA GLY A 119 -14.04 3.22 3.19
C GLY A 119 -14.78 4.56 3.16
N TRP A 120 -14.16 5.58 2.57
CA TRP A 120 -14.80 6.89 2.36
C TRP A 120 -15.99 6.81 1.41
N TYR A 121 -15.83 6.14 0.27
CA TYR A 121 -16.89 5.95 -0.71
C TYR A 121 -18.16 5.36 -0.09
N ARG A 122 -17.99 4.33 0.75
CA ARG A 122 -19.09 3.66 1.43
C ARG A 122 -19.69 4.49 2.56
N SER A 123 -18.85 5.10 3.41
CA SER A 123 -19.30 5.88 4.58
C SER A 123 -19.97 7.21 4.21
N LEU A 124 -19.54 7.83 3.10
CA LEU A 124 -20.13 9.05 2.57
C LEU A 124 -21.36 8.80 1.69
N GLY A 125 -21.75 7.53 1.47
CA GLY A 125 -22.93 7.17 0.70
C GLY A 125 -22.83 7.54 -0.79
N LEU A 126 -21.63 7.50 -1.37
CA LEU A 126 -21.38 7.96 -2.75
C LEU A 126 -21.74 6.94 -3.83
N ARG A 127 -22.36 5.82 -3.43
CA ARG A 127 -22.83 4.78 -4.36
C ARG A 127 -23.98 5.30 -5.21
N ARG A 128 -24.02 4.91 -6.49
CA ARG A 128 -25.16 5.20 -7.38
C ARG A 128 -26.45 4.54 -6.88
N ASN A 129 -26.33 3.33 -6.33
CA ASN A 129 -27.42 2.61 -5.68
C ASN A 129 -26.90 1.57 -4.68
N THR A 130 -27.81 0.91 -3.97
CA THR A 130 -27.47 -0.06 -2.91
C THR A 130 -26.79 -1.33 -3.40
N ARG A 131 -26.92 -1.67 -4.69
CA ARG A 131 -26.38 -2.89 -5.32
C ARG A 131 -25.13 -2.64 -6.15
N GLU A 132 -24.65 -1.40 -6.20
CA GLU A 132 -23.43 -1.09 -6.94
C GLU A 132 -22.24 -1.82 -6.33
N THR A 133 -21.51 -2.55 -7.17
CA THR A 133 -20.25 -3.20 -6.79
C THR A 133 -19.07 -2.40 -7.32
N VAL A 134 -17.90 -2.62 -6.72
CA VAL A 134 -16.66 -2.00 -7.18
C VAL A 134 -15.74 -3.10 -7.70
N LEU A 135 -15.22 -2.91 -8.91
CA LEU A 135 -14.26 -3.82 -9.51
C LEU A 135 -12.91 -3.70 -8.79
N THR A 136 -12.31 -4.84 -8.46
CA THR A 136 -10.90 -4.88 -8.09
C THR A 136 -10.03 -4.57 -9.31
N PRO A 137 -8.72 -4.27 -9.14
CA PRO A 137 -7.82 -4.09 -10.28
C PRO A 137 -7.83 -5.27 -11.25
N ASP A 138 -7.89 -6.50 -10.74
CA ASP A 138 -7.94 -7.71 -11.56
C ASP A 138 -9.28 -7.84 -12.29
N ASP A 139 -10.40 -7.58 -11.60
CA ASP A 139 -11.74 -7.61 -12.24
C ASP A 139 -11.87 -6.55 -13.33
N GLN A 140 -11.24 -5.39 -13.16
CA GLN A 140 -11.18 -4.35 -14.17
C GLN A 140 -10.44 -4.81 -15.43
N LEU A 141 -9.32 -5.53 -15.29
CA LEU A 141 -8.60 -6.11 -16.43
C LEU A 141 -9.47 -7.13 -17.18
N VAL A 142 -10.16 -8.01 -16.44
CA VAL A 142 -11.06 -9.01 -17.03
C VAL A 142 -12.23 -8.34 -17.77
N ALA A 143 -12.87 -7.35 -17.15
CA ALA A 143 -13.96 -6.59 -17.77
C ALA A 143 -13.51 -5.91 -19.07
N LEU A 144 -12.33 -5.30 -19.07
CA LEU A 144 -11.76 -4.65 -20.25
C LEU A 144 -11.41 -5.67 -21.34
N GLN A 145 -10.82 -6.80 -20.97
CA GLN A 145 -10.51 -7.88 -21.90
C GLN A 145 -11.77 -8.42 -22.60
N LEU A 146 -12.88 -8.56 -21.86
CA LEU A 146 -14.17 -8.98 -22.45
C LEU A 146 -14.71 -7.94 -23.43
N CYS A 147 -14.61 -6.64 -23.11
CA CYS A 147 -15.02 -5.57 -24.02
C CYS A 147 -14.18 -5.57 -25.30
N MET A 148 -12.87 -5.76 -25.18
CA MET A 148 -11.96 -5.84 -26.33
C MET A 148 -12.21 -7.09 -27.18
N ALA A 149 -12.45 -8.24 -26.55
CA ALA A 149 -12.78 -9.50 -27.23
C ALA A 149 -14.06 -9.37 -28.07
N GLU A 150 -15.11 -8.75 -27.52
CA GLU A 150 -16.37 -8.50 -28.23
C GLU A 150 -16.15 -7.58 -29.45
N LEU A 151 -15.40 -6.48 -29.27
CA LEU A 151 -15.08 -5.58 -30.38
C LEU A 151 -14.22 -6.24 -31.46
N ASN A 152 -13.26 -7.08 -31.07
CA ASN A 152 -12.44 -7.83 -32.01
C ASN A 152 -13.27 -8.85 -32.79
N SER A 153 -14.25 -9.48 -32.13
CA SER A 153 -15.17 -10.40 -32.80
C SER A 153 -15.96 -9.71 -33.91
N GLN A 154 -16.43 -8.50 -33.65
CA GLN A 154 -17.16 -7.68 -34.62
C GLN A 154 -16.27 -7.18 -35.78
N LYS A 155 -14.98 -6.90 -35.52
CA LYS A 155 -14.04 -6.34 -36.52
C LYS A 155 -13.35 -7.40 -37.38
N ILE A 156 -12.84 -8.46 -36.74
CA ILE A 156 -11.95 -9.46 -37.36
C ILE A 156 -12.44 -10.90 -37.17
N GLY A 157 -13.60 -11.10 -36.55
CA GLY A 157 -14.19 -12.44 -36.33
C GLY A 157 -13.47 -13.26 -35.25
N SER A 158 -12.65 -12.63 -34.40
CA SER A 158 -11.89 -13.30 -33.32
C SER A 158 -12.17 -12.67 -31.97
N PHE A 159 -12.37 -13.48 -30.94
CA PHE A 159 -12.54 -13.04 -29.55
C PHE A 159 -11.21 -12.87 -28.79
N GLU A 160 -10.08 -12.89 -29.49
CA GLU A 160 -8.77 -12.72 -28.86
C GLU A 160 -8.51 -11.26 -28.50
N ALA A 161 -8.01 -11.01 -27.29
CA ALA A 161 -7.48 -9.73 -26.86
C ALA A 161 -6.11 -9.97 -26.21
N GLN A 162 -5.06 -9.33 -26.74
CA GLN A 162 -3.71 -9.51 -26.22
C GLN A 162 -3.58 -8.84 -24.84
N ALA A 163 -2.97 -9.52 -23.89
CA ALA A 163 -2.82 -8.99 -22.53
C ALA A 163 -2.01 -7.68 -22.48
N SER A 164 -1.01 -7.53 -23.35
CA SER A 164 -0.25 -6.28 -23.52
C SER A 164 -1.16 -5.11 -23.87
N ASP A 165 -2.10 -5.33 -24.80
CA ASP A 165 -3.01 -4.31 -25.28
C ASP A 165 -4.02 -3.93 -24.20
N VAL A 166 -4.51 -4.92 -23.43
CA VAL A 166 -5.39 -4.67 -22.29
C VAL A 166 -4.71 -3.80 -21.24
N LEU A 167 -3.44 -4.08 -20.92
CA LEU A 167 -2.64 -3.29 -19.98
C LEU A 167 -2.32 -1.88 -20.49
N GLU A 168 -2.11 -1.72 -21.80
CA GLU A 168 -1.95 -0.41 -22.41
C GLU A 168 -3.26 0.40 -22.29
N VAL A 169 -4.40 -0.22 -22.66
CA VAL A 169 -5.70 0.44 -22.64
C VAL A 169 -6.14 0.78 -21.21
N VAL A 170 -5.88 -0.06 -20.20
CA VAL A 170 -6.25 0.28 -18.81
C VAL A 170 -5.45 1.48 -18.29
N SER A 171 -4.20 1.62 -18.72
CA SER A 171 -3.37 2.79 -18.42
C SER A 171 -3.95 4.05 -19.06
N HIS A 172 -4.26 4.00 -20.36
CA HIS A 172 -4.91 5.11 -21.07
C HIS A 172 -6.27 5.46 -20.46
N LEU A 173 -7.10 4.47 -20.12
CA LEU A 173 -8.41 4.66 -19.50
C LEU A 173 -8.30 5.38 -18.16
N THR A 174 -7.32 4.98 -17.34
CA THR A 174 -7.06 5.64 -16.05
C THR A 174 -6.59 7.08 -16.26
N GLN A 175 -5.66 7.32 -17.19
CA GLN A 175 -5.18 8.67 -17.52
C GLN A 175 -6.30 9.57 -18.04
N ASP A 176 -7.17 9.03 -18.89
CA ASP A 176 -8.35 9.71 -19.43
C ASP A 176 -9.32 10.11 -18.31
N LYS A 177 -9.70 9.17 -17.44
CA LYS A 177 -10.57 9.43 -16.29
C LYS A 177 -9.99 10.48 -15.33
N LEU A 178 -8.66 10.48 -15.14
CA LEU A 178 -7.99 11.46 -14.29
C LEU A 178 -7.81 12.84 -14.94
N GLY A 179 -8.05 12.96 -16.25
CA GLY A 179 -7.82 14.18 -17.03
C GLY A 179 -6.35 14.42 -17.37
N CYS A 180 -5.50 13.40 -17.27
CA CYS A 180 -4.06 13.48 -17.48
C CYS A 180 -3.60 13.09 -18.89
N LEU A 181 -4.49 12.53 -19.72
CA LEU A 181 -4.16 11.92 -21.02
C LEU A 181 -3.44 12.86 -22.01
N ALA A 182 -3.63 14.18 -21.90
CA ALA A 182 -2.93 15.17 -22.73
C ALA A 182 -1.58 15.65 -22.15
N THR A 183 -1.32 15.39 -20.87
CA THR A 183 -0.18 15.97 -20.12
C THR A 183 0.95 14.98 -19.86
N THR A 184 0.63 13.69 -19.82
CA THR A 184 1.64 12.64 -19.84
C THR A 184 2.15 12.51 -21.27
N GLY A 185 3.44 12.72 -21.50
CA GLY A 185 4.11 12.50 -22.80
C GLY A 185 4.13 11.03 -23.25
N GLY A 186 3.08 10.28 -22.93
CA GLY A 186 2.82 8.93 -23.39
C GLY A 186 2.45 8.93 -24.87
N HIS A 187 2.48 7.74 -25.45
CA HIS A 187 2.09 7.53 -26.84
C HIS A 187 0.64 7.94 -27.05
N ALA A 188 0.34 8.43 -28.27
CA ALA A 188 -1.04 8.70 -28.64
C ALA A 188 -1.87 7.43 -28.41
N PRO A 189 -3.10 7.54 -27.88
CA PRO A 189 -3.96 6.39 -27.72
C PRO A 189 -4.10 5.67 -29.06
N ARG A 190 -4.18 4.34 -29.00
CA ARG A 190 -4.44 3.52 -30.19
C ARG A 190 -5.69 4.02 -30.93
N ASP A 191 -5.72 3.81 -32.24
CA ASP A 191 -6.83 4.21 -33.11
C ASP A 191 -8.19 3.60 -32.69
N ASP A 192 -8.16 2.45 -31.98
CA ASP A 192 -9.34 1.77 -31.47
C ASP A 192 -9.68 2.08 -30.01
N TYR A 193 -8.95 3.00 -29.34
CA TYR A 193 -9.18 3.35 -27.94
C TYR A 193 -10.60 3.85 -27.70
N GLN A 194 -11.10 4.76 -28.52
CA GLN A 194 -12.42 5.38 -28.31
C GLN A 194 -13.57 4.36 -28.35
N PRO A 195 -13.66 3.46 -29.35
CA PRO A 195 -14.62 2.36 -29.32
C PRO A 195 -14.49 1.45 -28.09
N ILE A 196 -13.27 1.13 -27.65
CA ILE A 196 -13.03 0.29 -26.47
C ILE A 196 -13.52 1.00 -25.21
N ARG A 197 -13.22 2.29 -25.07
CA ARG A 197 -13.65 3.10 -23.95
C ARG A 197 -15.18 3.14 -23.83
N GLU A 198 -15.86 3.39 -24.94
CA GLU A 198 -17.33 3.41 -24.97
C GLU A 198 -17.96 2.05 -24.64
N ALA A 199 -17.36 0.95 -25.12
CA ALA A 199 -17.81 -0.40 -24.78
C ALA A 199 -17.63 -0.69 -23.29
N TYR A 200 -16.50 -0.29 -22.72
CA TYR A 200 -16.21 -0.46 -21.30
C TYR A 200 -17.14 0.38 -20.41
N ASP A 201 -17.37 1.65 -20.73
CA ASP A 201 -18.30 2.48 -19.95
C ASP A 201 -19.74 1.93 -19.98
N LYS A 202 -20.19 1.42 -21.13
CA LYS A 202 -21.47 0.70 -21.25
C LYS A 202 -21.50 -0.58 -20.41
N PHE A 203 -20.39 -1.32 -20.37
CA PHE A 203 -20.27 -2.50 -19.52
C PHE A 203 -20.42 -2.13 -18.04
N LEU A 204 -19.71 -1.09 -17.58
CA LEU A 204 -19.80 -0.61 -16.20
C LEU A 204 -21.24 -0.21 -15.83
N GLU A 205 -21.90 0.55 -16.71
CA GLU A 205 -23.29 0.97 -16.51
C GLU A 205 -24.25 -0.23 -16.50
N HIS A 206 -24.14 -1.13 -17.48
CA HIS A 206 -25.02 -2.29 -17.62
C HIS A 206 -24.92 -3.26 -16.44
N CYS A 207 -23.69 -3.51 -15.97
CA CYS A 207 -23.44 -4.42 -14.85
C CYS A 207 -23.63 -3.74 -13.49
N ASN A 208 -23.98 -2.45 -13.44
CA ASN A 208 -24.09 -1.68 -12.21
C ASN A 208 -22.81 -1.74 -11.36
N VAL A 209 -21.67 -1.56 -12.00
CA VAL A 209 -20.35 -1.60 -11.37
C VAL A 209 -19.64 -0.25 -11.51
N SER A 210 -18.68 -0.02 -10.62
CA SER A 210 -17.73 1.10 -10.70
C SER A 210 -16.32 0.56 -10.62
N ASP A 211 -15.38 1.19 -11.31
CA ASP A 211 -13.96 0.89 -11.11
C ASP A 211 -13.33 1.81 -10.04
N ILE A 212 -12.05 1.57 -9.75
CA ILE A 212 -11.32 2.33 -8.73
C ILE A 212 -11.20 3.82 -9.11
N ALA A 213 -11.08 4.12 -10.40
CA ALA A 213 -11.07 5.50 -10.90
C ALA A 213 -12.41 6.20 -10.61
N ASP A 214 -13.54 5.55 -10.88
CA ASP A 214 -14.86 6.10 -10.56
C ASP A 214 -15.04 6.37 -9.06
N VAL A 215 -14.55 5.47 -8.21
CA VAL A 215 -14.55 5.64 -6.75
C VAL A 215 -13.74 6.86 -6.35
N PHE A 216 -12.51 6.98 -6.85
CA PHE A 216 -11.64 8.13 -6.58
C PHE A 216 -12.29 9.44 -7.01
N LEU A 217 -12.82 9.49 -8.24
CA LEU A 217 -13.44 10.68 -8.81
C LEU A 217 -14.62 11.17 -7.97
N ARG A 218 -15.51 10.26 -7.53
CA ARG A 218 -16.66 10.64 -6.69
C ARG A 218 -16.25 11.15 -5.32
N VAL A 219 -15.22 10.55 -4.71
CA VAL A 219 -14.67 11.06 -3.44
C VAL A 219 -14.09 12.45 -3.65
N ARG A 220 -13.32 12.64 -4.72
CA ARG A 220 -12.73 13.94 -5.08
C ARG A 220 -13.80 15.01 -5.32
N GLU A 221 -14.84 14.70 -6.10
CA GLU A 221 -15.99 15.58 -6.34
C GLU A 221 -16.70 15.93 -5.03
N LYS A 222 -16.91 14.95 -4.14
CA LYS A 222 -17.53 15.20 -2.83
C LYS A 222 -16.68 16.14 -1.98
N PHE A 223 -15.36 15.97 -1.99
CA PHE A 223 -14.44 16.83 -1.25
C PHE A 223 -14.36 18.24 -1.82
N GLN A 224 -14.45 18.39 -3.14
CA GLN A 224 -14.53 19.69 -3.81
C GLN A 224 -15.84 20.41 -3.50
N ALA A 225 -16.97 19.68 -3.49
CA ALA A 225 -18.28 20.23 -3.19
C ALA A 225 -18.48 20.55 -1.70
N ASP A 226 -17.80 19.82 -0.81
CA ASP A 226 -17.90 19.96 0.65
C ASP A 226 -16.52 19.83 1.33
N PRO A 227 -15.74 20.93 1.36
CA PRO A 227 -14.40 20.94 1.96
C PRO A 227 -14.40 20.58 3.46
N ALA A 228 -15.49 20.88 4.18
CA ALA A 228 -15.60 20.53 5.60
C ALA A 228 -15.64 19.01 5.81
N THR A 229 -16.31 18.28 4.91
CA THR A 229 -16.25 16.82 4.90
C THR A 229 -14.85 16.31 4.59
N ALA A 230 -14.13 16.93 3.65
CA ALA A 230 -12.74 16.57 3.33
C ALA A 230 -11.80 16.75 4.54
N GLU A 231 -11.91 17.89 5.24
CA GLU A 231 -11.15 18.13 6.47
C GLU A 231 -11.49 17.12 7.56
N ARG A 232 -12.77 16.81 7.78
CA ARG A 232 -13.18 15.80 8.77
C ARG A 232 -12.58 14.43 8.45
N CYS A 233 -12.63 14.00 7.19
CA CYS A 233 -12.03 12.74 6.76
C CYS A 233 -10.51 12.73 6.98
N ARG A 234 -9.82 13.82 6.65
CA ARG A 234 -8.35 13.94 6.80
C ARG A 234 -7.89 14.14 8.24
N ASN A 235 -8.71 14.73 9.11
CA ASN A 235 -8.35 15.06 10.49
C ASN A 235 -8.71 13.95 11.47
N ASN A 236 -9.67 13.10 11.15
CA ASN A 236 -10.02 11.96 12.01
C ASN A 236 -8.96 10.85 11.98
N SER A 237 -8.04 10.88 11.02
CA SER A 237 -7.10 9.82 10.75
C SER A 237 -5.66 10.32 10.70
N ARG A 238 -4.72 9.48 11.15
CA ARG A 238 -3.28 9.62 10.92
C ARG A 238 -2.83 8.49 10.03
N TYR A 239 -1.88 8.77 9.14
CA TYR A 239 -1.45 7.81 8.14
C TYR A 239 0.05 7.55 8.27
N ILE A 240 0.41 6.27 8.28
CA ILE A 240 1.78 5.80 8.11
C ILE A 240 1.83 5.13 6.74
N VAL A 241 2.59 5.67 5.81
CA VAL A 241 2.76 5.16 4.44
C VAL A 241 4.06 4.39 4.39
N LEU A 242 3.98 3.09 4.11
CA LEU A 242 5.12 2.17 4.03
C LEU A 242 5.80 2.20 2.66
N GLU A 243 5.04 2.52 1.62
CA GLU A 243 5.45 2.40 0.22
C GLU A 243 4.94 3.58 -0.59
N LEU A 244 5.75 4.01 -1.56
CA LEU A 244 5.32 5.03 -2.52
C LEU A 244 4.30 4.46 -3.51
N PRO A 245 3.35 5.29 -3.96
CA PRO A 245 2.38 4.88 -4.97
C PRO A 245 3.08 4.42 -6.24
N GLN A 246 2.65 3.29 -6.79
CA GLN A 246 3.23 2.71 -8.02
C GLN A 246 2.45 3.13 -9.26
N THR A 247 1.20 3.52 -9.08
CA THR A 247 0.30 3.91 -10.17
C THR A 247 -0.04 5.41 -10.11
N GLN A 248 -0.46 5.95 -11.25
CA GLN A 248 -0.91 7.35 -11.33
C GLN A 248 -2.14 7.60 -10.44
N ILE A 249 -3.07 6.64 -10.37
CA ILE A 249 -4.26 6.77 -9.53
C ILE A 249 -3.92 6.78 -8.04
N GLU A 250 -3.01 5.92 -7.59
CA GLU A 250 -2.52 5.94 -6.20
C GLU A 250 -1.80 7.24 -5.88
N THR A 251 -1.06 7.79 -6.85
CA THR A 251 -0.40 9.08 -6.70
C THR A 251 -1.42 10.20 -6.43
N GLU A 252 -2.49 10.25 -7.22
CA GLU A 252 -3.56 11.24 -7.04
C GLU A 252 -4.39 10.99 -5.76
N MET A 253 -4.60 9.72 -5.40
CA MET A 253 -5.21 9.34 -4.12
C MET A 253 -4.39 9.83 -2.93
N LEU A 254 -3.06 9.66 -2.97
CA LEU A 254 -2.17 10.10 -1.90
C LEU A 254 -2.12 11.62 -1.80
N LYS A 255 -2.06 12.33 -2.93
CA LYS A 255 -2.14 13.80 -2.96
C LYS A 255 -3.42 14.32 -2.31
N LEU A 256 -4.56 13.75 -2.67
CA LEU A 256 -5.85 14.17 -2.10
C LEU A 256 -5.99 13.78 -0.62
N LEU A 257 -5.41 12.64 -0.21
CA LEU A 257 -5.35 12.18 1.19
C LEU A 257 -4.55 13.16 2.07
N VAL A 258 -3.36 13.54 1.60
CA VAL A 258 -2.44 14.47 2.29
C VAL A 258 -3.02 15.88 2.28
N GLY A 259 -3.52 16.35 1.13
CA GLY A 259 -3.99 17.73 0.99
C GLY A 259 -2.86 18.74 1.14
N ASP A 260 -3.12 19.81 1.90
CA ASP A 260 -2.15 20.88 2.19
C ASP A 260 -1.23 20.56 3.37
N LYS A 261 -1.26 19.31 3.86
CA LYS A 261 -0.47 18.88 5.02
C LYS A 261 0.94 18.52 4.59
N SER A 262 1.91 18.78 5.46
CA SER A 262 3.27 18.31 5.23
C SER A 262 3.40 16.81 5.45
N THR A 263 4.31 16.21 4.68
CA THR A 263 4.68 14.81 4.84
C THR A 263 5.98 14.76 5.64
N THR A 264 6.01 13.94 6.70
CA THR A 264 7.25 13.70 7.44
C THR A 264 7.84 12.40 6.99
N VAL A 265 9.04 12.46 6.42
CA VAL A 265 9.84 11.28 6.11
C VAL A 265 10.53 10.83 7.39
N VAL A 266 10.32 9.57 7.72
CA VAL A 266 10.96 8.89 8.84
C VAL A 266 11.93 7.87 8.26
N THR A 267 13.21 8.12 8.45
CA THR A 267 14.28 7.19 8.04
C THR A 267 14.76 6.43 9.27
N MET A 268 14.99 5.13 9.08
CA MET A 268 15.54 4.27 10.11
C MET A 268 17.05 4.14 9.94
N GLU A 269 17.79 4.42 11.00
CA GLU A 269 19.20 4.06 11.10
C GLU A 269 19.34 2.92 12.11
N THR A 270 19.76 1.74 11.63
CA THR A 270 20.19 0.64 12.50
C THR A 270 21.67 0.80 12.79
N SER A 271 22.07 0.70 14.06
CA SER A 271 23.48 0.73 14.43
C SER A 271 24.20 -0.48 13.83
N LEU A 272 25.30 -0.24 13.10
CA LEU A 272 26.12 -1.28 12.46
C LEU A 272 26.76 -2.26 13.48
N ASP A 273 26.77 -1.93 14.77
CA ASP A 273 27.37 -2.75 15.83
C ASP A 273 26.54 -4.00 16.21
N MET A 274 25.39 -4.22 15.57
CA MET A 274 24.54 -5.38 15.81
C MET A 274 24.94 -6.54 14.89
N SER A 275 25.61 -7.55 15.44
CA SER A 275 25.80 -8.83 14.76
C SER A 275 24.43 -9.41 14.40
N PHE A 276 24.25 -9.77 13.13
CA PHE A 276 23.04 -10.23 12.40
C PHE A 276 22.18 -11.37 13.04
N SER A 277 22.40 -11.76 14.29
CA SER A 277 21.75 -12.90 14.94
C SER A 277 20.89 -12.56 16.16
N GLN A 278 20.73 -11.28 16.51
CA GLN A 278 19.84 -10.86 17.60
C GLN A 278 18.68 -10.00 17.08
N SER A 279 17.48 -10.32 17.58
CA SER A 279 16.27 -9.54 17.36
C SER A 279 16.53 -8.07 17.70
N VAL A 280 16.27 -7.17 16.74
CA VAL A 280 16.41 -5.73 16.95
C VAL A 280 15.44 -5.31 18.04
N GLU A 281 15.96 -4.89 19.19
CA GLU A 281 15.14 -4.32 20.24
C GLU A 281 14.68 -2.92 19.81
N PRO A 282 13.43 -2.51 20.11
CA PRO A 282 12.90 -1.19 19.72
C PRO A 282 13.74 0.00 20.23
N ALA A 283 14.60 -0.23 21.23
CA ALA A 283 15.48 0.79 21.81
C ALA A 283 16.68 1.17 20.92
N ASP A 284 17.04 0.32 19.95
CA ASP A 284 18.21 0.52 19.08
C ASP A 284 17.88 1.23 17.75
N VAL A 285 16.60 1.53 17.53
CA VAL A 285 16.12 2.22 16.34
C VAL A 285 16.23 3.73 16.54
N ARG A 286 17.10 4.38 15.75
CA ARG A 286 17.12 5.84 15.66
C ARG A 286 16.17 6.30 14.55
N LEU A 287 15.21 7.13 14.94
CA LEU A 287 14.27 7.79 14.03
C LEU A 287 14.78 9.20 13.74
N THR A 288 15.07 9.48 12.47
CA THR A 288 15.28 10.85 12.00
C THR A 288 14.03 11.31 11.24
N ASN A 289 13.66 12.58 11.42
CA ASN A 289 12.47 13.15 10.82
C ASN A 289 12.84 14.30 9.91
N GLN A 290 12.43 14.23 8.65
CA GLN A 290 12.56 15.31 7.70
C GLN A 290 11.19 15.69 7.15
N GLU A 291 10.81 16.96 7.32
CA GLU A 291 9.62 17.50 6.69
C GLU A 291 9.92 17.74 5.21
N THR A 292 9.12 17.14 4.33
CA THR A 292 9.33 17.16 2.89
C THR A 292 8.00 17.45 2.19
N ASP A 293 8.06 18.15 1.06
CA ASP A 293 6.89 18.30 0.20
C ASP A 293 6.53 16.95 -0.44
N LEU A 294 5.24 16.63 -0.51
CA LEU A 294 4.80 15.35 -1.08
C LEU A 294 5.24 15.21 -2.54
N THR A 295 5.27 16.30 -3.31
CA THR A 295 5.66 16.29 -4.72
C THR A 295 7.12 15.90 -4.87
N GLU A 296 8.00 16.48 -4.05
CA GLU A 296 9.43 16.14 -4.05
C GLU A 296 9.65 14.67 -3.71
N LEU A 297 8.90 14.15 -2.74
CA LEU A 297 8.95 12.75 -2.32
C LEU A 297 8.47 11.80 -3.42
N LEU A 298 7.40 12.15 -4.14
CA LEU A 298 6.90 11.38 -5.28
C LEU A 298 7.88 11.40 -6.47
N GLU A 299 8.60 12.51 -6.68
CA GLU A 299 9.61 12.61 -7.73
C GLU A 299 10.85 11.75 -7.44
N ARG A 300 11.31 11.69 -6.18
CA ARG A 300 12.42 10.82 -5.75
C ARG A 300 12.13 9.34 -5.94
N GLY A 301 10.86 8.94 -5.77
CA GLY A 301 10.42 7.55 -5.87
C GLY A 301 10.31 7.01 -7.29
N ARG A 302 10.32 7.88 -8.32
CA ARG A 302 10.24 7.41 -9.70
C ARG A 302 11.57 6.75 -10.08
N PRO A 303 11.56 5.48 -10.52
CA PRO A 303 12.78 4.87 -11.02
C PRO A 303 13.30 5.74 -12.16
N HIS A 304 14.49 6.31 -11.99
CA HIS A 304 15.14 7.08 -13.05
C HIS A 304 15.21 6.16 -14.26
N SER A 305 14.38 6.45 -15.26
CA SER A 305 14.45 5.77 -16.55
C SER A 305 15.83 6.12 -17.10
N THR A 306 16.75 5.17 -17.07
CA THR A 306 18.09 5.29 -17.62
C THR A 306 18.00 5.31 -19.14
N SER A 307 17.42 6.38 -19.70
CA SER A 307 17.50 6.68 -21.13
C SER A 307 18.90 7.24 -21.42
N GLY A 308 19.84 6.34 -21.64
CA GLY A 308 21.24 6.70 -21.90
C GLY A 308 22.09 5.51 -22.30
N LEU A 309 21.65 4.73 -23.30
CA LEU A 309 22.57 3.87 -24.03
C LEU A 309 23.46 4.78 -24.91
N PRO A 310 24.79 4.78 -24.75
CA PRO A 310 25.67 5.49 -25.67
C PRO A 310 25.58 4.81 -27.04
N GLY A 311 25.30 5.62 -28.07
CA GLY A 311 25.18 5.19 -29.45
C GLY A 311 26.41 4.38 -29.89
N SER A 312 26.15 3.13 -30.28
CA SER A 312 27.12 2.31 -31.00
C SER A 312 27.30 2.92 -32.39
N SER A 313 28.45 3.54 -32.63
CA SER A 313 28.88 3.96 -33.96
C SER A 313 29.19 2.71 -34.79
N ALA A 314 28.27 2.32 -35.66
CA ALA A 314 28.54 1.34 -36.71
C ALA A 314 29.34 2.01 -37.82
N THR A 315 30.57 1.53 -38.03
CA THR A 315 31.44 1.91 -39.14
C THR A 315 30.89 1.33 -40.44
N GLU A 316 30.58 2.19 -41.41
CA GLU A 316 30.36 1.81 -42.81
C GLU A 316 31.60 1.08 -43.36
N VAL A 317 31.40 -0.09 -43.96
CA VAL A 317 32.34 -0.67 -44.92
C VAL A 317 31.64 -0.67 -46.27
N SER A 318 32.10 0.22 -47.14
CA SER A 318 31.68 0.31 -48.55
C SER A 318 32.11 -0.92 -49.34
N LEU A 319 31.24 -1.33 -50.27
CA LEU A 319 31.55 -2.19 -51.41
C LEU A 319 32.45 -1.48 -52.43
#